data_AF-A0A920SRM4-F1
#
_entry.id   AF-A0A920SRM4-F1
#
_cell.length_a   1.000
_cell.length_b   1.000
_cell.length_c   1.000
_cell.angle_alpha   90.00
_cell.angle_beta   90.00
_cell.angle_gamma   90.00
#
_symmetry.space_group_name_H-M   'P 1'
#
loop_
_entity.id
_entity.type
_entity.pdbx_description
1 polymer ?
#
loop_
_entity_poly.entity_id
_entity_poly.type
_entity_poly.pdbx_seq_one_letter_code
_entity_poly.pdbx_strand_id
1 'polypeptide(L)'
;MAWGHLYLFDAVTGELKNRITEGPWMVLDLLHVDDTGRWAYFTGVGREEGRDIYNRHLYRASLDGGRIELLSVEDADHEIWASPSGRYFIDQFGDFESAPTTVLRDSSGSILLGLEEGDFSELLATGWNFPTHFVATARDGVTPVHGLLFFPSNFDPDTKYPVVDYIYPGPQVGAVRGRQASVRQGGNAAA
;
A
#
# COMPACT_ATOMS: atom_id res chain seq x y z
N MET A 1 -1.15 19.31 -9.79
CA MET A 1 -1.54 17.97 -10.28
C MET A 1 -2.89 17.62 -9.68
N ALA A 2 -3.73 16.86 -10.39
CA ALA A 2 -5.03 16.42 -9.89
C ALA A 2 -4.94 14.96 -9.40
N TRP A 3 -5.73 14.62 -8.38
CA TRP A 3 -5.77 13.29 -7.78
C TRP A 3 -7.05 12.54 -8.20
N GLY A 4 -6.96 11.21 -8.30
CA GLY A 4 -8.11 10.34 -8.53
C GLY A 4 -9.04 10.32 -7.31
N HIS A 5 -10.33 10.57 -7.53
CA HIS A 5 -11.34 10.64 -6.47
C HIS A 5 -12.70 10.09 -6.95
N LEU A 6 -13.52 9.69 -5.98
CA LEU A 6 -14.86 9.16 -6.20
C LEU A 6 -15.91 10.27 -6.27
N TYR A 7 -16.83 10.15 -7.22
CA TYR A 7 -17.97 11.04 -7.44
C TYR A 7 -19.22 10.20 -7.69
N LEU A 8 -20.34 10.61 -7.09
CA LEU A 8 -21.64 9.99 -7.32
C LEU A 8 -22.42 10.82 -8.34
N PHE A 9 -22.81 10.20 -9.43
CA PHE A 9 -23.64 10.82 -10.47
C PHE A 9 -25.02 10.17 -10.55
N ASP A 10 -26.00 10.94 -10.98
CA ASP A 10 -27.24 10.38 -11.50
C ASP A 10 -26.98 9.69 -12.84
N ALA A 11 -27.30 8.40 -12.95
CA ALA A 11 -27.04 7.64 -14.16
C ALA A 11 -27.98 8.01 -15.33
N VAL A 12 -29.13 8.64 -15.05
CA VAL A 12 -30.11 9.03 -16.06
C VAL A 12 -29.84 10.46 -16.54
N THR A 13 -29.66 11.40 -15.61
CA THR A 13 -29.49 12.82 -15.95
C THR A 13 -28.04 13.22 -16.16
N GLY A 14 -27.09 12.43 -15.66
CA GLY A 14 -25.66 12.79 -15.64
C GLY A 14 -25.30 13.87 -14.61
N GLU A 15 -26.24 14.24 -13.74
CA GLU A 15 -26.03 15.27 -12.72
C GLU A 15 -25.11 14.77 -11.62
N LEU A 16 -24.14 15.59 -11.21
CA LEU A 16 -23.31 15.30 -10.05
C LEU A 16 -24.17 15.40 -8.78
N LYS A 17 -24.36 14.27 -8.09
CA LYS A 17 -25.05 14.24 -6.80
C LYS A 17 -24.10 14.64 -5.68
N ASN A 18 -22.99 13.91 -5.54
CA ASN A 18 -22.04 14.12 -4.45
C ASN A 18 -20.60 13.94 -4.91
N ARG A 19 -19.70 14.76 -4.38
CA ARG A 19 -18.26 14.45 -4.35
C ARG A 19 -18.01 13.59 -3.11
N ILE A 20 -17.71 12.31 -3.31
CA ILE A 20 -17.57 11.34 -2.21
C ILE A 20 -16.23 11.55 -1.49
N THR A 21 -15.16 11.78 -2.24
CA THR A 21 -13.81 11.97 -1.69
C THR A 21 -13.12 13.20 -2.29
N GLU A 22 -12.25 13.83 -1.50
CA GLU A 22 -11.41 14.93 -1.95
C GLU A 22 -10.15 15.09 -1.10
N GLY A 23 -9.13 15.74 -1.65
CA GLY A 23 -7.94 16.18 -0.92
C GLY A 23 -6.66 15.99 -1.72
N PRO A 24 -5.50 16.23 -1.11
CA PRO A 24 -4.20 16.04 -1.74
C PRO A 24 -3.71 14.57 -1.65
N TRP A 25 -4.58 13.61 -1.96
CA TRP A 25 -4.32 12.16 -1.85
C TRP A 25 -5.13 11.40 -2.90
N MET A 26 -4.82 10.13 -3.16
CA MET A 26 -5.38 9.39 -4.30
C MET A 26 -6.22 8.19 -3.88
N VAL A 27 -7.40 8.04 -4.48
CA VAL A 27 -8.14 6.78 -4.52
C VAL A 27 -7.52 5.88 -5.60
N LEU A 28 -7.29 4.61 -5.28
CA LEU A 28 -6.76 3.60 -6.20
C LEU A 28 -7.89 2.74 -6.77
N ASP A 29 -8.55 1.94 -5.91
CA ASP A 29 -9.56 0.97 -6.34
C ASP A 29 -10.86 1.15 -5.56
N LEU A 30 -11.99 1.14 -6.26
CA LEU A 30 -13.31 0.97 -5.64
C LEU A 30 -13.58 -0.53 -5.45
N LEU A 31 -13.64 -0.99 -4.21
CA LEU A 31 -13.75 -2.40 -3.88
C LEU A 31 -15.22 -2.86 -3.78
N HIS A 32 -16.07 -2.02 -3.18
CA HIS A 32 -17.48 -2.34 -2.98
C HIS A 32 -18.32 -1.08 -2.78
N VAL A 33 -19.59 -1.15 -3.18
CA VAL A 33 -20.60 -0.12 -2.92
C VAL A 33 -21.77 -0.77 -2.21
N ASP A 34 -22.03 -0.35 -0.97
CA ASP A 34 -23.22 -0.72 -0.21
C ASP A 34 -24.28 0.36 -0.41
N ASP A 35 -25.21 0.11 -1.32
CA ASP A 35 -26.31 1.04 -1.63
C ASP A 35 -27.29 1.20 -0.46
N THR A 36 -27.44 0.17 0.38
CA THR A 36 -28.39 0.19 1.50
C THR A 36 -27.83 0.98 2.67
N GLY A 37 -26.59 0.69 3.06
CA GLY A 37 -25.87 1.42 4.10
C GLY A 37 -25.29 2.76 3.65
N ARG A 38 -25.31 3.04 2.34
CA ARG A 38 -24.76 4.25 1.70
C ARG A 38 -23.25 4.41 1.88
N TRP A 39 -22.48 3.34 1.66
CA TRP A 39 -21.02 3.34 1.79
C TRP A 39 -20.30 2.92 0.51
N ALA A 40 -19.20 3.60 0.19
CA ALA A 40 -18.19 3.12 -0.75
C ALA A 40 -16.97 2.64 0.03
N TYR A 41 -16.49 1.43 -0.25
CA TYR A 41 -15.26 0.85 0.29
C TYR A 41 -14.20 0.88 -0.81
N PHE A 42 -13.01 1.40 -0.49
CA PHE A 42 -11.98 1.66 -1.50
C PHE A 42 -10.58 1.62 -0.89
N THR A 43 -9.57 1.47 -1.74
CA THR A 43 -8.17 1.65 -1.38
C THR A 43 -7.69 3.05 -1.74
N GLY A 44 -6.77 3.60 -0.95
CA GLY A 44 -6.16 4.90 -1.23
C GLY A 44 -4.75 5.03 -0.65
N VAL A 45 -4.01 6.02 -1.14
CA VAL A 45 -2.61 6.30 -0.76
C VAL A 45 -2.41 7.78 -0.42
N GLY A 46 -1.47 8.08 0.47
CA GLY A 46 -1.03 9.45 0.76
C GLY A 46 -2.00 10.32 1.58
N ARG A 47 -3.03 9.72 2.21
CA ARG A 47 -3.99 10.46 3.05
C ARG A 47 -3.52 10.63 4.50
N GLU A 48 -2.90 9.60 5.07
CA GLU A 48 -2.50 9.59 6.47
C GLU A 48 -1.12 10.22 6.66
N GLU A 49 -1.01 11.15 7.60
CA GLU A 49 0.26 11.80 7.93
C GLU A 49 1.21 10.83 8.65
N GLY A 50 2.51 11.01 8.43
CA GLY A 50 3.56 10.22 9.09
C GLY A 50 3.79 8.82 8.52
N ARG A 51 3.05 8.43 7.46
CA ARG A 51 3.21 7.14 6.76
C ARG A 51 3.92 7.29 5.43
N ASP A 52 4.43 6.19 4.88
CA ASP A 52 4.89 6.18 3.48
C ASP A 52 3.70 6.55 2.58
N ILE A 53 3.86 7.61 1.77
CA ILE A 53 2.80 8.14 0.89
C ILE A 53 2.32 7.13 -0.15
N TYR A 54 3.06 6.04 -0.36
CA TYR A 54 2.72 4.95 -1.26
C TYR A 54 2.05 3.76 -0.57
N ASN A 55 1.94 3.75 0.77
CA ASN A 55 1.23 2.70 1.49
C ASN A 55 -0.27 2.78 1.16
N ARG A 56 -0.77 1.68 0.61
CA ARG A 56 -2.19 1.48 0.33
C ARG A 56 -2.91 1.19 1.64
N HIS A 57 -4.03 1.84 1.86
CA HIS A 57 -4.91 1.55 3.00
C HIS A 57 -6.34 1.33 2.54
N LEU A 58 -7.10 0.56 3.32
CA LEU A 58 -8.53 0.36 3.19
C LEU A 58 -9.29 1.50 3.87
N TYR A 59 -10.22 2.09 3.14
CA TYR A 59 -11.13 3.12 3.63
C TYR A 59 -12.57 2.77 3.33
N ARG A 60 -13.47 3.47 4.02
CA ARG A 60 -14.84 3.68 3.54
C ARG A 60 -15.24 5.13 3.57
N ALA A 61 -16.13 5.54 2.66
CA ALA A 61 -16.71 6.86 2.62
C ALA A 61 -18.22 6.81 2.42
N SER A 62 -18.95 7.76 3.00
CA SER A 62 -20.38 7.87 2.75
C SER A 62 -20.62 8.29 1.30
N LEU A 63 -21.57 7.62 0.63
CA LEU A 63 -22.02 8.01 -0.71
C LEU A 63 -22.71 9.39 -0.72
N ASP A 64 -23.08 9.89 0.46
CA ASP A 64 -23.64 11.24 0.68
C ASP A 64 -22.54 12.29 0.94
N GLY A 65 -21.27 11.86 0.94
CA GLY A 65 -20.09 12.72 1.09
C GLY A 65 -19.67 12.96 2.55
N GLY A 66 -18.58 13.71 2.71
CA GLY A 66 -18.10 14.26 3.98
C GLY A 66 -17.35 13.28 4.91
N ARG A 67 -17.88 12.08 5.16
CA ARG A 67 -17.29 11.13 6.11
C ARG A 67 -16.42 10.10 5.39
N ILE A 68 -15.13 10.09 5.70
CA ILE A 68 -14.14 9.07 5.27
C ILE A 68 -13.50 8.46 6.52
N GLU A 69 -13.41 7.13 6.55
CA GLU A 69 -12.85 6.37 7.66
C GLU A 69 -11.73 5.45 7.17
N LEU A 70 -10.61 5.45 7.89
CA LEU A 70 -9.54 4.47 7.76
C LEU A 70 -9.97 3.18 8.45
N LEU A 71 -9.95 2.06 7.74
CA LEU A 71 -10.33 0.74 8.24
C LEU A 71 -9.13 -0.16 8.52
N SER A 72 -8.01 0.06 7.83
CA SER A 72 -6.73 -0.62 8.05
C SER A 72 -5.76 0.34 8.76
N VAL A 73 -5.72 0.27 10.09
CA VAL A 73 -5.02 1.26 10.93
C VAL A 73 -3.54 1.01 11.08
N GLU A 74 -3.07 -0.16 10.68
CA GLU A 74 -1.66 -0.56 10.72
C GLU A 74 -0.85 0.33 9.76
N ASP A 75 0.37 0.70 10.17
CA ASP A 75 1.27 1.49 9.32
C ASP A 75 2.07 0.54 8.42
N ALA A 76 1.37 0.03 7.42
CA ALA A 76 1.86 -0.95 6.46
C ALA A 76 1.24 -0.68 5.08
N ASP A 77 1.75 -1.32 4.04
CA ASP A 77 1.04 -1.38 2.76
C ASP A 77 0.05 -2.54 2.77
N HIS A 78 -1.18 -2.30 2.34
CA HIS A 78 -2.26 -3.28 2.37
C HIS A 78 -2.67 -3.73 0.96
N GLU A 79 -2.83 -5.04 0.79
CA GLU A 79 -3.48 -5.64 -0.37
C GLU A 79 -4.83 -6.23 0.06
N ILE A 80 -5.92 -5.71 -0.51
CA ILE A 80 -7.28 -5.95 -0.03
C ILE A 80 -8.11 -6.67 -1.08
N TRP A 81 -8.79 -7.74 -0.66
CA TRP A 81 -9.82 -8.41 -1.45
C TRP A 81 -11.16 -8.37 -0.72
N ALA A 82 -12.14 -7.71 -1.32
CA ALA A 82 -13.50 -7.68 -0.80
C ALA A 82 -14.23 -8.99 -1.09
N SER A 83 -14.96 -9.50 -0.11
CA SER A 83 -15.97 -10.53 -0.36
C SER A 83 -17.05 -9.99 -1.31
N PRO A 84 -17.75 -10.85 -2.08
CA PRO A 84 -18.83 -10.41 -2.97
C PRO A 84 -19.93 -9.62 -2.25
N SER A 85 -20.14 -9.89 -0.96
CA SER A 85 -21.12 -9.20 -0.12
C SER A 85 -20.65 -7.85 0.45
N GLY A 86 -19.36 -7.52 0.34
CA GLY A 86 -18.77 -6.32 0.97
C GLY A 86 -18.72 -6.34 2.49
N ARG A 87 -19.19 -7.40 3.16
CA ARG A 87 -19.20 -7.50 4.63
C ARG A 87 -17.85 -7.88 5.24
N TYR A 88 -17.01 -8.53 4.44
CA TYR A 88 -15.69 -9.00 4.87
C TYR A 88 -14.63 -8.67 3.84
N PHE A 89 -13.40 -8.51 4.32
CA PHE A 89 -12.21 -8.19 3.54
C PHE A 89 -11.07 -9.11 3.96
N ILE A 90 -10.42 -9.75 3.00
CA ILE A 90 -9.10 -10.32 3.23
C ILE A 90 -8.10 -9.17 3.09
N ASP A 91 -7.29 -8.96 4.11
CA ASP A 91 -6.25 -7.94 4.14
C ASP A 91 -4.90 -8.62 4.36
N GLN A 92 -4.03 -8.54 3.37
CA GLN A 92 -2.62 -8.90 3.49
C GLN A 92 -1.81 -7.62 3.60
N PHE A 93 -1.11 -7.44 4.72
CA PHE A 93 -0.34 -6.25 4.99
C PHE A 93 1.05 -6.55 5.50
N GLY A 94 1.98 -5.64 5.21
CA GLY A 94 3.35 -5.73 5.65
C GLY A 94 4.16 -4.52 5.20
N ASP A 95 5.44 -4.56 5.51
CA ASP A 95 6.43 -3.57 5.09
C ASP A 95 7.60 -4.28 4.39
N PHE A 96 8.67 -3.54 4.11
CA PHE A 96 9.85 -4.07 3.44
C PHE A 96 10.73 -4.97 4.30
N GLU A 97 10.58 -4.90 5.62
CA GLU A 97 11.52 -5.39 6.62
C GLU A 97 10.94 -6.52 7.48
N SER A 98 9.68 -6.90 7.25
CA SER A 98 9.02 -8.02 7.90
C SER A 98 8.31 -8.95 6.92
N ALA A 99 8.01 -10.17 7.37
CA ALA A 99 7.08 -11.03 6.65
C ALA A 99 5.65 -10.45 6.71
N PRO A 100 4.85 -10.58 5.64
CA PRO A 100 3.49 -10.06 5.61
C PRO A 100 2.54 -10.91 6.48
N THR A 101 1.49 -10.28 6.99
CA THR A 101 0.41 -10.92 7.75
C THR A 101 -0.88 -10.83 6.97
N THR A 102 -1.65 -11.91 6.94
CA THR A 102 -2.96 -11.97 6.28
C THR A 102 -4.05 -12.19 7.32
N VAL A 103 -5.07 -11.33 7.29
CA VAL A 103 -6.21 -11.36 8.22
C VAL A 103 -7.54 -11.26 7.49
N LEU A 104 -8.61 -11.70 8.16
CA LEU A 104 -9.98 -11.41 7.78
C LEU A 104 -10.49 -10.24 8.62
N ARG A 105 -10.96 -9.18 7.95
CA ARG A 105 -11.63 -8.04 8.57
C ARG A 105 -13.12 -8.02 8.27
N ASP A 106 -13.90 -7.41 9.15
CA ASP A 106 -15.26 -7.00 8.85
C ASP A 106 -15.32 -5.60 8.17
N SER A 107 -16.51 -5.16 7.80
CA SER A 107 -16.75 -3.86 7.18
C SER A 107 -16.58 -2.65 8.10
N SER A 108 -16.31 -2.87 9.40
CA SER A 108 -15.85 -1.83 10.33
C SER A 108 -14.32 -1.69 10.38
N GLY A 109 -13.59 -2.59 9.71
CA GLY A 109 -12.13 -2.67 9.76
C GLY A 109 -11.58 -3.56 10.89
N SER A 110 -12.47 -4.11 11.72
CA SER A 110 -12.08 -4.95 12.84
C SER A 110 -11.54 -6.28 12.34
N ILE A 111 -10.37 -6.70 12.86
CA ILE A 111 -9.81 -8.03 12.60
C ILE A 111 -10.67 -9.06 13.32
N LEU A 112 -11.25 -9.97 12.55
CA LEU A 112 -12.04 -11.09 13.06
C LEU A 112 -11.18 -12.34 13.29
N LEU A 113 -10.20 -12.56 12.41
CA LEU A 113 -9.41 -13.78 12.38
C LEU A 113 -8.07 -13.55 11.68
N GLY A 114 -6.98 -14.07 12.25
CA GLY A 114 -5.71 -14.25 11.53
C GLY A 114 -5.78 -15.46 10.60
N LEU A 115 -5.40 -15.28 9.33
CA LEU A 115 -5.45 -16.33 8.32
C LEU A 115 -4.07 -16.97 8.11
N GLU A 116 -3.03 -16.15 7.99
CA GLU A 116 -1.67 -16.60 7.72
C GLU A 116 -0.65 -15.54 8.17
N GLU A 117 0.49 -15.99 8.67
CA GLU A 117 1.69 -15.17 8.84
C GLU A 117 2.77 -15.74 7.93
N GLY A 118 3.42 -14.89 7.14
CA GLY A 118 4.52 -15.33 6.30
C GLY A 118 5.70 -15.81 7.15
N ASP A 119 6.30 -16.93 6.76
CA ASP A 119 7.50 -17.46 7.41
C ASP A 119 8.70 -17.33 6.47
N PHE A 120 9.64 -16.46 6.84
CA PHE A 120 10.88 -16.21 6.09
C PHE A 120 12.10 -16.85 6.78
N SER A 121 11.90 -17.65 7.83
CA SER A 121 12.99 -18.21 8.65
C SER A 121 14.00 -19.02 7.84
N GLU A 122 13.54 -19.90 6.95
CA GLU A 122 14.42 -20.69 6.07
C GLU A 122 15.21 -19.79 5.11
N LEU A 123 14.59 -18.72 4.60
CA LEU A 123 15.25 -17.78 3.71
C LEU A 123 16.32 -16.96 4.46
N LEU A 124 15.98 -16.44 5.63
CA LEU A 124 16.92 -15.73 6.50
C LEU A 124 18.10 -16.63 6.90
N ALA A 125 17.88 -17.92 7.11
CA ALA A 125 18.93 -18.89 7.39
C ALA A 125 19.94 -19.08 6.24
N THR A 126 19.59 -18.67 5.00
CA THR A 126 20.54 -18.66 3.86
C THR A 126 21.50 -17.46 3.88
N GLY A 127 21.32 -16.51 4.80
CA GLY A 127 22.01 -15.23 4.81
C GLY A 127 21.35 -14.16 3.93
N TRP A 128 20.16 -14.45 3.40
CA TRP A 128 19.30 -13.42 2.79
C TRP A 128 18.89 -12.40 3.85
N ASN A 129 18.88 -11.12 3.49
CA ASN A 129 18.43 -10.03 4.37
C ASN A 129 17.32 -9.24 3.69
N PHE A 130 16.39 -8.71 4.48
CA PHE A 130 15.42 -7.75 3.98
C PHE A 130 16.12 -6.50 3.41
N PRO A 131 15.56 -5.87 2.37
CA PRO A 131 16.05 -4.57 1.93
C PRO A 131 15.83 -3.53 3.01
N THR A 132 16.75 -2.56 3.07
CA THR A 132 16.56 -1.37 3.90
C THR A 132 15.80 -0.31 3.11
N HIS A 133 14.68 0.16 3.65
CA HIS A 133 13.98 1.32 3.08
C HIS A 133 14.73 2.61 3.42
N PHE A 134 14.89 3.48 2.42
CA PHE A 134 15.42 4.83 2.64
C PHE A 134 14.59 5.88 1.90
N VAL A 135 14.66 7.11 2.42
CA VAL A 135 14.08 8.30 1.81
C VAL A 135 15.19 9.32 1.57
N ALA A 136 15.31 9.79 0.34
CA ALA A 136 16.24 10.86 -0.04
C ALA A 136 15.45 12.06 -0.58
N THR A 137 15.91 13.28 -0.31
CA THR A 137 15.32 14.47 -0.89
C THR A 137 15.77 14.62 -2.35
N ALA A 138 14.83 14.84 -3.26
CA ALA A 138 15.12 15.10 -4.66
C ALA A 138 15.91 16.42 -4.84
N ARG A 139 16.39 16.64 -6.05
CA ARG A 139 17.17 17.85 -6.41
C ARG A 139 16.43 19.16 -6.15
N ASP A 140 15.11 19.15 -6.16
CA ASP A 140 14.29 20.33 -5.87
C ASP A 140 14.30 20.74 -4.38
N GLY A 141 14.91 19.93 -3.51
CA GLY A 141 15.07 20.21 -2.09
C GLY A 141 13.82 19.95 -1.25
N VAL A 142 12.71 19.47 -1.84
CA VAL A 142 11.43 19.32 -1.13
C VAL A 142 10.73 17.99 -1.40
N THR A 143 10.98 17.34 -2.54
CA THR A 143 10.27 16.10 -2.89
C THR A 143 10.97 14.88 -2.27
N PRO A 144 10.31 14.09 -1.40
CA PRO A 144 10.87 12.83 -0.92
C PRO A 144 10.86 11.77 -2.02
N VAL A 145 11.98 11.06 -2.18
CA VAL A 145 12.15 9.93 -3.11
C VAL A 145 12.43 8.69 -2.28
N HIS A 146 11.55 7.70 -2.41
CA HIS A 146 11.64 6.44 -1.68
C HIS A 146 12.46 5.44 -2.49
N GLY A 147 13.40 4.76 -1.83
CA GLY A 147 14.24 3.73 -2.45
C GLY A 147 14.48 2.54 -1.53
N LEU A 148 14.94 1.45 -2.13
CA LEU A 148 15.35 0.25 -1.41
C LEU A 148 16.83 0.02 -1.60
N LEU A 149 17.52 -0.31 -0.52
CA LEU A 149 18.92 -0.70 -0.53
C LEU A 149 19.04 -2.18 -0.19
N PHE A 150 19.63 -2.94 -1.10
CA PHE A 150 19.92 -4.35 -0.90
C PHE A 150 21.41 -4.50 -0.62
N PHE A 151 21.74 -4.91 0.60
CA PHE A 151 23.12 -5.18 0.99
C PHE A 151 23.53 -6.59 0.57
N PRO A 152 24.82 -6.81 0.24
CA PRO A 152 25.36 -8.16 0.11
C PRO A 152 25.07 -8.98 1.37
N SER A 153 24.84 -10.29 1.22
CA SER A 153 24.56 -11.19 2.36
C SER A 153 25.68 -11.23 3.40
N ASN A 154 26.91 -10.92 2.99
CA ASN A 154 28.11 -10.82 3.81
C ASN A 154 28.58 -9.36 4.00
N PHE A 155 27.66 -8.41 4.06
CA PHE A 155 27.98 -6.99 4.19
C PHE A 155 28.90 -6.70 5.39
N ASP A 156 29.94 -5.92 5.11
CA ASP A 156 30.89 -5.39 6.07
C ASP A 156 30.95 -3.86 5.91
N PRO A 157 30.63 -3.07 6.95
CA PRO A 157 30.62 -1.60 6.85
C PRO A 157 32.01 -0.99 6.56
N ASP A 158 33.09 -1.71 6.81
CA ASP A 158 34.47 -1.24 6.54
C ASP A 158 34.95 -1.56 5.11
N THR A 159 34.13 -2.29 4.34
CA THR A 159 34.43 -2.72 2.97
C THR A 159 33.67 -1.90 1.92
N LYS A 160 34.31 -1.65 0.77
CA LYS A 160 33.67 -0.98 -0.39
C LYS A 160 33.10 -2.00 -1.37
N TYR A 161 31.87 -1.78 -1.80
CA TYR A 161 31.17 -2.62 -2.77
C TYR A 161 30.81 -1.82 -4.03
N PRO A 162 30.81 -2.45 -5.22
CA PRO A 162 30.22 -1.84 -6.41
C PRO A 162 28.70 -1.68 -6.22
N VAL A 163 28.15 -0.57 -6.70
CA VAL A 163 26.71 -0.30 -6.66
C VAL A 163 26.09 -0.66 -8.00
N VAL A 164 25.04 -1.47 -7.96
CA VAL A 164 24.17 -1.73 -9.12
C VAL A 164 22.90 -0.91 -8.93
N ASP A 165 22.70 0.08 -9.79
CA ASP A 165 21.50 0.91 -9.78
C ASP A 165 20.43 0.28 -10.70
N TYR A 166 19.40 -0.31 -10.08
CA TYR A 166 18.26 -0.89 -10.79
C TYR A 166 17.17 0.16 -11.01
N ILE A 167 17.16 0.73 -12.21
CA ILE A 167 16.20 1.76 -12.59
C ILE A 167 15.09 1.21 -13.49
N TYR A 168 13.85 1.60 -13.21
CA TYR A 168 12.74 1.48 -14.14
C TYR A 168 12.00 2.83 -14.22
N PRO A 169 12.18 3.61 -15.31
CA PRO A 169 11.65 4.97 -15.41
C PRO A 169 10.24 5.04 -16.04
N GLY A 170 9.46 3.95 -15.97
CA GLY A 170 8.13 3.91 -16.56
C GLY A 170 7.17 4.87 -15.84
N PRO A 171 6.30 5.61 -16.55
CA PRO A 171 5.39 6.57 -15.93
C PRO A 171 4.28 5.93 -15.08
N GLN A 172 4.06 4.62 -15.24
CA GLN A 172 2.98 3.88 -14.58
C GLN A 172 3.43 3.16 -13.31
N VAL A 173 4.71 2.82 -13.19
CA VAL A 173 5.27 2.10 -12.04
C VAL A 173 6.71 2.56 -11.79
N GLY A 174 7.08 2.73 -10.52
CA GLY A 174 8.46 3.02 -10.14
C GLY A 174 9.34 1.76 -10.05
N ALA A 175 10.62 1.96 -9.75
CA ALA A 175 11.55 0.86 -9.48
C ALA A 175 11.16 0.05 -8.23
N VAL A 176 10.51 0.70 -7.26
CA VAL A 176 9.87 0.04 -6.10
C VAL A 176 8.48 -0.44 -6.52
N ARG A 177 8.39 -1.71 -6.95
CA ARG A 177 7.17 -2.29 -7.55
C ARG A 177 6.10 -2.69 -6.53
N GLY A 178 6.47 -2.96 -5.29
CA GLY A 178 5.56 -3.25 -4.18
C GLY A 178 6.15 -2.72 -2.88
N ARG A 179 5.32 -2.52 -1.85
CA ARG A 179 5.72 -1.92 -0.56
C ARG A 179 5.82 -2.93 0.58
N GLN A 180 5.73 -4.21 0.25
CA GLN A 180 5.91 -5.33 1.16
C GLN A 180 7.13 -6.17 0.74
N ALA A 181 7.75 -6.84 1.70
CA ALA A 181 8.83 -7.77 1.47
C ALA A 181 8.38 -8.90 0.52
N SER A 182 9.20 -9.18 -0.49
CA SER A 182 8.91 -10.22 -1.46
C SER A 182 10.18 -10.88 -1.96
N VAL A 183 10.17 -12.21 -1.99
CA VAL A 183 11.23 -13.03 -2.61
C VAL A 183 11.33 -12.83 -4.13
N ARG A 184 10.34 -12.17 -4.74
CA ARG A 184 10.29 -11.87 -6.18
C ARG A 184 10.82 -10.48 -6.53
N GLN A 185 11.05 -9.61 -5.54
CA GLN A 185 11.74 -8.34 -5.77
C GLN A 185 13.23 -8.67 -5.94
N GLY A 186 13.70 -8.65 -7.20
CA GLY A 186 14.96 -9.23 -7.65
C GLY A 186 16.24 -8.51 -7.18
N GLY A 187 16.44 -8.35 -5.87
CA GLY A 187 17.59 -7.68 -5.28
C GLY A 187 18.62 -8.62 -4.62
N ASN A 188 18.26 -9.85 -4.26
CA ASN A 188 19.15 -10.74 -3.52
C ASN A 188 19.48 -11.99 -4.33
N ALA A 189 20.53 -11.91 -5.15
CA ALA A 189 21.19 -13.12 -5.64
C ALA A 189 22.00 -13.71 -4.48
N ALA A 190 21.61 -14.90 -4.02
CA ALA A 190 22.52 -15.74 -3.25
C ALA A 190 23.74 -16.06 -4.12
N ALA A 191 24.93 -15.84 -3.58
CA ALA A 191 26.19 -16.21 -4.22
C ALA A 191 26.34 -17.73 -4.31
#